data_AF-A0A9W8AXP2-F1
#
_entry.id   AF-A0A9W8AXP2-F1
#
_cell.length_a   1.000
_cell.length_b   1.000
_cell.length_c   1.000
_cell.angle_alpha   90.00
_cell.angle_beta   90.00
_cell.angle_gamma   90.00
#
_symmetry.space_group_name_H-M   'P 1'
#
loop_
_entity.id
_entity.type
_entity.pdbx_description
1 polymer ?
#
loop_
_entity_poly.entity_id
_entity_poly.type
_entity_poly.pdbx_seq_one_letter_code
_entity_poly.pdbx_strand_id
1 'polypeptide(L)'
;MALLLNVARQLWRVWVPLCLLCCWALGVETLQVIPSWTHFGANGVIVIEATNQTLVDRAAAFGPSLPKSGLAGHVQWVGDLDPANEAGCRPLTSGRLLALAEPWIALVTRGECSFINKIRAMQLSGAQAVIVGDPRHDTLVTMYASGGSIDITIPSVFIARTQFNELKALLALLPRPVRVRLVRGQIYTLPLTDVILVTLLSPTVMLAFVYLLYRIRRYQQRRRDLAPVEVVASLPTKTFFVVKRLPNEPDECVICLDEYVDEDELR
;
A
#
# COMPACT_ATOMS: atom_id res chain seq x y z
N MET A 1 3.10 21.29 -12.85
CA MET A 1 3.79 21.46 -11.55
C MET A 1 3.29 20.50 -10.47
N ALA A 2 1.98 20.25 -10.32
CA ALA A 2 1.42 19.30 -9.35
C ALA A 2 1.80 17.82 -9.59
N LEU A 3 1.99 17.40 -10.85
CA LEU A 3 2.44 16.05 -11.21
C LEU A 3 3.87 15.77 -10.74
N LEU A 4 4.77 16.75 -10.85
CA LEU A 4 6.17 16.62 -10.40
C LEU A 4 6.26 16.56 -8.87
N LEU A 5 5.41 17.31 -8.16
CA LEU A 5 5.31 17.24 -6.69
C LEU A 5 4.75 15.88 -6.22
N ASN A 6 3.79 15.29 -6.93
CA ASN A 6 3.26 13.97 -6.60
C ASN A 6 4.25 12.84 -6.91
N VAL A 7 4.99 12.94 -8.01
CA VAL A 7 6.07 12.00 -8.36
C VAL A 7 7.21 12.10 -7.34
N ALA A 8 7.60 13.31 -6.91
CA ALA A 8 8.59 13.49 -5.85
C ALA A 8 8.14 12.91 -4.51
N ARG A 9 6.84 13.05 -4.17
CA ARG A 9 6.24 12.47 -2.94
C ARG A 9 6.15 10.94 -3.00
N GLN A 10 5.91 10.36 -4.18
CA GLN A 10 5.91 8.92 -4.39
C GLN A 10 7.32 8.34 -4.42
N LEU A 11 8.29 9.04 -5.03
CA LEU A 11 9.70 8.67 -4.98
C LEU A 11 10.21 8.70 -3.53
N TRP A 12 9.87 9.72 -2.74
CA TRP A 12 10.19 9.77 -1.32
C TRP A 12 9.64 8.55 -0.56
N ARG A 13 8.41 8.13 -0.86
CA ARG A 13 7.75 6.96 -0.22
C ARG A 13 8.39 5.61 -0.53
N VAL A 14 9.01 5.45 -1.69
CA VAL A 14 9.62 4.18 -2.14
C VAL A 14 11.12 4.13 -1.85
N TRP A 15 11.81 5.27 -1.94
CA TRP A 15 13.26 5.34 -1.79
C TRP A 15 13.70 5.44 -0.32
N VAL A 16 12.91 6.04 0.57
CA VAL A 16 13.21 6.03 2.01
C VAL A 16 13.25 4.62 2.61
N PRO A 17 12.30 3.70 2.35
CA PRO A 17 12.40 2.33 2.87
C PRO A 17 13.52 1.52 2.20
N LEU A 18 13.87 1.79 0.94
CA LEU A 18 15.02 1.18 0.27
C LEU A 18 16.36 1.68 0.84
N CYS A 19 16.45 2.98 1.15
CA CYS A 19 17.58 3.56 1.90
C CYS A 19 17.64 3.04 3.34
N LEU A 20 16.50 2.83 4.01
CA LEU A 20 16.45 2.24 5.35
C LEU A 20 16.83 0.75 5.35
N LEU A 21 16.52 0.01 4.30
CA LEU A 21 17.05 -1.35 4.06
C LEU A 21 18.57 -1.34 3.85
N CYS A 22 19.12 -0.31 3.18
CA CYS A 22 20.57 -0.07 3.15
C CYS A 22 21.15 0.38 4.50
N CYS A 23 20.41 1.12 5.33
CA CYS A 23 20.82 1.47 6.71
C CYS A 23 20.74 0.28 7.68
N TRP A 24 19.85 -0.68 7.46
CA TRP A 24 19.81 -1.95 8.19
C TRP A 24 21.06 -2.80 7.94
N ALA A 25 21.63 -2.73 6.74
CA ALA A 25 22.94 -3.33 6.46
C ALA A 25 24.12 -2.61 7.15
N LEU A 26 23.89 -1.42 7.73
CA LEU A 26 24.88 -0.60 8.44
C LEU A 26 24.58 -0.46 9.95
N GLY A 27 23.65 -1.25 10.49
CA GLY A 27 23.47 -1.39 11.95
C GLY A 27 22.95 -0.13 12.67
N VAL A 28 22.17 0.72 12.00
CA VAL A 28 21.55 1.89 12.65
C VAL A 28 20.10 1.56 13.01
N GLU A 29 19.85 1.29 14.29
CA GLU A 29 18.51 1.20 14.86
C GLU A 29 17.85 2.60 14.83
N THR A 30 16.96 2.84 13.87
CA THR A 30 16.03 3.98 13.97
C THR A 30 14.67 3.48 14.45
N LEU A 31 14.27 4.03 15.60
CA LEU A 31 12.98 3.87 16.28
C LEU A 31 11.79 3.84 15.31
N GLN A 32 10.87 2.92 15.61
CA GLN A 32 9.54 2.77 15.03
C GLN A 32 8.82 4.11 14.80
N VAL A 33 8.55 4.42 13.54
CA VAL A 33 7.25 4.98 13.11
C VAL A 33 6.83 4.22 11.86
N ILE A 34 6.41 2.96 12.04
CA ILE A 34 5.65 2.24 11.02
C ILE A 34 4.21 2.68 11.23
N PRO A 35 3.56 3.43 10.31
CA PRO A 35 2.12 3.57 10.37
C PRO A 35 1.54 2.16 10.29
N SER A 36 0.80 1.78 11.32
CA SER A 36 0.23 0.46 11.51
C SER A 36 -0.47 -0.02 10.23
N TRP A 37 0.14 -0.98 9.53
CA TRP A 37 -0.42 -1.71 8.39
C TRP A 37 -1.54 -2.68 8.85
N THR A 38 -2.35 -2.28 9.83
CA THR A 38 -3.41 -3.12 10.44
C THR A 38 -4.72 -3.11 9.67
N HIS A 39 -4.78 -2.45 8.51
CA HIS A 39 -6.00 -2.33 7.69
C HIS A 39 -5.89 -2.99 6.30
N PHE A 40 -5.00 -3.96 6.11
CA PHE A 40 -5.09 -4.86 4.95
C PHE A 40 -6.37 -5.72 5.08
N GLY A 41 -7.36 -5.46 4.22
CA GLY A 41 -8.62 -6.21 4.15
C GLY A 41 -9.88 -5.42 4.53
N ALA A 42 -9.81 -4.09 4.64
CA ALA A 42 -11.00 -3.25 4.70
C ALA A 42 -11.77 -3.29 3.37
N ASN A 43 -13.06 -3.63 3.42
CA ASN A 43 -13.89 -3.79 2.21
C ASN A 43 -14.99 -2.73 2.09
N GLY A 44 -14.92 -1.68 2.90
CA GLY A 44 -15.79 -0.50 2.80
C GLY A 44 -15.43 0.62 3.78
N VAL A 45 -16.21 1.69 3.67
CA VAL A 45 -16.05 2.91 4.46
C VAL A 45 -17.44 3.48 4.80
N ILE A 46 -17.61 3.86 6.06
CA ILE A 46 -18.74 4.62 6.57
C ILE A 46 -18.34 6.09 6.57
N VAL A 47 -19.06 6.93 5.83
CA VAL A 47 -18.82 8.38 5.80
C VAL A 47 -19.87 9.07 6.66
N ILE A 48 -19.43 9.81 7.67
CA ILE A 48 -20.32 10.63 8.52
C ILE A 48 -20.54 11.96 7.81
N GLU A 49 -21.76 12.27 7.41
CA GLU A 49 -22.04 13.42 6.53
C GLU A 49 -21.81 14.76 7.23
N ALA A 50 -22.00 14.82 8.56
CA ALA A 50 -21.82 16.05 9.33
C ALA A 50 -20.36 16.47 9.47
N THR A 51 -19.43 15.51 9.62
CA THR A 51 -18.01 15.78 9.90
C THR A 51 -17.09 15.43 8.73
N ASN A 52 -17.61 14.78 7.68
CA ASN A 52 -16.84 14.14 6.60
C ASN A 52 -15.77 13.16 7.11
N GLN A 53 -15.92 12.65 8.33
CA GLN A 53 -15.04 11.61 8.85
C GLN A 53 -15.40 10.26 8.24
N THR A 54 -14.36 9.46 8.02
CA THR A 54 -14.46 8.15 7.38
C THR A 54 -14.04 7.05 8.33
N LEU A 55 -14.93 6.12 8.62
CA LEU A 55 -14.66 4.95 9.45
C LEU A 55 -14.52 3.73 8.54
N VAL A 56 -13.47 2.95 8.76
CA VAL A 56 -13.21 1.77 7.95
C VAL A 56 -14.14 0.63 8.39
N ASP A 57 -14.78 -0.05 7.45
CA ASP A 57 -15.68 -1.16 7.79
C ASP A 57 -15.36 -2.44 7.02
N ARG A 58 -16.07 -3.50 7.39
CA ARG A 58 -16.06 -4.77 6.67
C ARG A 58 -17.48 -5.28 6.46
N ALA A 59 -17.87 -5.47 5.20
CA ALA A 59 -19.15 -6.05 4.86
C ALA A 59 -19.28 -7.50 5.37
N ALA A 60 -20.51 -7.87 5.74
CA ALA A 60 -20.85 -9.25 6.06
C ALA A 60 -20.71 -10.17 4.83
N ALA A 61 -20.45 -11.46 5.08
CA ALA A 61 -20.45 -12.49 4.05
C ALA A 61 -21.87 -13.02 3.72
N PHE A 62 -22.92 -12.41 4.28
CA PHE A 62 -24.31 -12.78 4.09
C PHE A 62 -25.20 -11.54 3.94
N GLY A 63 -26.42 -11.75 3.44
CA GLY A 63 -27.32 -10.67 3.07
C GLY A 63 -26.89 -9.99 1.76
N PRO A 64 -27.65 -8.99 1.29
CA PRO A 64 -27.29 -8.27 0.08
C PRO A 64 -26.06 -7.41 0.28
N SER A 65 -25.30 -7.22 -0.81
CA SER A 65 -24.22 -6.23 -0.84
C SER A 65 -24.78 -4.80 -0.85
N LEU A 66 -24.01 -3.86 -0.31
CA LEU A 66 -24.30 -2.44 -0.43
C LEU A 66 -24.46 -2.02 -1.91
N PRO A 67 -25.43 -1.15 -2.24
CA PRO A 67 -25.61 -0.64 -3.59
C PRO A 67 -24.39 0.18 -4.05
N LYS A 68 -24.15 0.24 -5.36
CA LYS A 68 -22.98 0.93 -5.94
C LYS A 68 -22.99 2.45 -5.65
N SER A 69 -24.17 3.05 -5.52
CA SER A 69 -24.36 4.44 -5.11
C SER A 69 -23.99 4.72 -3.65
N GLY A 70 -23.79 3.67 -2.85
CA GLY A 70 -23.79 3.75 -1.39
C GLY A 70 -25.22 3.81 -0.83
N LEU A 71 -25.33 3.57 0.47
CA LEU A 71 -26.59 3.61 1.21
C LEU A 71 -26.48 4.70 2.30
N ALA A 72 -27.34 5.71 2.22
CA ALA A 72 -27.41 6.78 3.20
C ALA A 72 -28.60 6.58 4.14
N GLY A 73 -28.42 6.92 5.42
CA GLY A 73 -29.48 6.86 6.41
C GLY A 73 -29.05 7.41 7.76
N HIS A 74 -30.02 7.62 8.63
CA HIS A 74 -29.80 8.09 9.99
C HIS A 74 -29.29 6.95 10.87
N VAL A 75 -28.12 7.11 11.49
CA VAL A 75 -27.60 6.11 12.43
C VAL A 75 -28.21 6.33 13.79
N GLN A 76 -28.75 5.26 14.35
CA GLN A 76 -29.25 5.24 15.72
C GLN A 76 -28.60 4.09 16.48
N TRP A 77 -27.93 4.41 17.58
CA TRP A 77 -27.46 3.39 18.51
C TRP A 77 -28.64 2.78 19.24
N VAL A 78 -28.74 1.45 19.20
CA VAL A 78 -29.85 0.72 19.81
C VAL A 78 -29.83 0.83 21.34
N GLY A 79 -28.65 0.94 21.95
CA GLY A 79 -28.53 1.09 23.40
C GLY A 79 -29.15 2.39 23.93
N ASP A 80 -29.23 3.46 23.13
CA ASP A 80 -29.94 4.68 23.49
C ASP A 80 -31.48 4.50 23.50
N LEU A 81 -31.99 3.56 22.71
CA LEU A 81 -33.43 3.30 22.60
C LEU A 81 -33.90 2.23 23.60
N ASP A 82 -33.09 1.18 23.77
CA ASP A 82 -33.33 0.06 24.67
C ASP A 82 -31.98 -0.41 25.24
N PRO A 83 -31.59 0.10 26.43
CA PRO A 83 -30.33 -0.27 27.08
C PRO A 83 -30.20 -1.76 27.40
N ALA A 84 -31.32 -2.48 27.52
CA ALA A 84 -31.32 -3.92 27.71
C ALA A 84 -31.28 -4.71 26.38
N ASN A 85 -31.03 -4.03 25.26
CA ASN A 85 -30.94 -4.62 23.91
C ASN A 85 -29.85 -3.94 23.07
N GLU A 86 -28.76 -3.45 23.68
CA GLU A 86 -27.67 -2.79 22.91
C GLU A 86 -27.09 -3.70 21.81
N ALA A 87 -27.13 -5.01 22.05
CA ALA A 87 -26.71 -6.05 21.14
C ALA A 87 -27.69 -6.28 19.96
N GLY A 88 -28.90 -5.74 20.03
CA GLY A 88 -29.93 -5.85 19.00
C GLY A 88 -30.45 -7.27 18.78
N CYS A 89 -30.50 -8.10 19.82
CA CYS A 89 -30.93 -9.50 19.71
C CYS A 89 -32.46 -9.67 19.61
N ARG A 90 -33.23 -8.67 20.04
CA ARG A 90 -34.70 -8.63 19.93
C ARG A 90 -35.15 -7.44 19.08
N PRO A 91 -36.27 -7.55 18.34
CA PRO A 91 -36.78 -6.44 17.56
C PRO A 91 -37.27 -5.30 18.47
N LEU A 92 -37.13 -4.06 18.00
CA LEU A 92 -37.58 -2.86 18.70
C LEU A 92 -39.06 -2.62 18.37
N THR A 93 -39.91 -2.62 19.39
CA THR A 93 -41.33 -2.21 19.29
C THR A 93 -41.47 -0.74 18.89
N SER A 94 -40.53 0.10 19.32
CA SER A 94 -40.47 1.54 19.03
C SER A 94 -39.83 1.91 17.68
N GLY A 95 -39.24 0.93 16.96
CA GLY A 95 -38.56 1.16 15.67
C GLY A 95 -39.51 1.67 14.57
N ARG A 96 -40.81 1.43 14.71
CA ARG A 96 -41.84 1.95 13.79
C ARG A 96 -42.04 3.47 13.86
N LEU A 97 -41.61 4.15 14.93
CA LEU A 97 -41.72 5.61 15.04
C LEU A 97 -40.56 6.35 14.35
N LEU A 98 -39.38 5.73 14.26
CA LEU A 98 -38.22 6.27 13.52
C LEU A 98 -38.32 6.01 12.00
N ALA A 99 -39.06 4.98 11.59
CA ALA A 99 -39.21 4.56 10.20
C ALA A 99 -40.19 5.40 9.35
N LEU A 100 -40.85 6.41 9.93
CA LEU A 100 -41.96 7.12 9.26
C LEU A 100 -41.53 8.35 8.43
N ALA A 101 -40.25 8.74 8.43
CA ALA A 101 -39.79 9.88 7.61
C ALA A 101 -38.58 9.57 6.72
N GLU A 102 -37.62 8.73 7.12
CA GLU A 102 -36.39 8.48 6.34
C GLU A 102 -35.72 7.12 6.63
N PRO A 103 -34.84 6.62 5.73
CA PRO A 103 -33.99 5.46 6.00
C PRO A 103 -33.20 5.60 7.30
N TRP A 104 -33.24 4.58 8.16
CA TRP A 104 -32.38 4.52 9.34
C TRP A 104 -31.51 3.26 9.33
N ILE A 105 -30.38 3.37 10.01
CA ILE A 105 -29.32 2.37 10.09
C ILE A 105 -29.11 2.06 11.57
N ALA A 106 -29.25 0.78 11.92
CA ALA A 106 -29.10 0.34 13.30
C ALA A 106 -27.62 0.19 13.66
N LEU A 107 -27.19 0.80 14.76
CA LEU A 107 -25.88 0.55 15.35
C LEU A 107 -26.05 -0.36 16.58
N VAL A 108 -25.44 -1.54 16.56
CA VAL A 108 -25.54 -2.57 17.61
C VAL A 108 -24.17 -3.04 18.07
N THR A 109 -24.09 -3.57 19.28
CA THR A 109 -22.85 -4.15 19.83
C THR A 109 -22.69 -5.62 19.45
N ARG A 110 -21.43 -6.05 19.27
CA ARG A 110 -21.06 -7.47 19.19
C ARG A 110 -21.23 -8.15 20.55
N GLY A 111 -21.82 -9.34 20.58
CA GLY A 111 -22.03 -10.16 21.78
C GLY A 111 -23.45 -10.72 21.87
N GLU A 112 -23.75 -11.47 22.93
CA GLU A 112 -25.08 -12.03 23.31
C GLU A 112 -25.72 -13.04 22.33
N CYS A 113 -25.83 -12.70 21.05
CA CYS A 113 -26.43 -13.53 20.02
C CYS A 113 -25.61 -13.53 18.73
N SER A 114 -25.93 -14.45 17.81
CA SER A 114 -25.27 -14.56 16.50
C SER A 114 -25.49 -13.33 15.62
N PHE A 115 -24.58 -13.07 14.69
CA PHE A 115 -24.71 -11.93 13.77
C PHE A 115 -26.03 -11.97 13.00
N ILE A 116 -26.41 -13.11 12.42
CA ILE A 116 -27.69 -13.24 11.69
C ILE A 116 -28.87 -12.81 12.56
N ASN A 117 -28.93 -13.24 13.83
CA ASN A 117 -30.05 -12.93 14.70
C ASN A 117 -30.16 -11.42 14.97
N LYS A 118 -29.03 -10.73 15.10
CA LYS A 118 -28.98 -9.26 15.22
C LYS A 118 -29.56 -8.59 13.99
N ILE A 119 -29.08 -8.97 12.80
CA ILE A 119 -29.53 -8.37 11.54
C ILE A 119 -31.03 -8.65 11.33
N ARG A 120 -31.48 -9.88 11.60
CA ARG A 120 -32.90 -10.27 11.51
C ARG A 120 -33.79 -9.43 12.44
N ALA A 121 -33.39 -9.26 13.70
CA ALA A 121 -34.14 -8.46 14.66
C ALA A 121 -34.22 -6.98 14.24
N MET A 122 -33.12 -6.40 13.75
CA MET A 122 -33.10 -5.01 13.28
C MET A 122 -33.86 -4.83 11.97
N GLN A 123 -33.85 -5.82 11.07
CA GLN A 123 -34.69 -5.84 9.88
C GLN A 123 -36.18 -5.84 10.23
N LEU A 124 -36.60 -6.66 11.19
CA LEU A 124 -37.98 -6.65 11.71
C LEU A 124 -38.35 -5.32 12.38
N SER A 125 -37.35 -4.59 12.86
CA SER A 125 -37.52 -3.24 13.43
C SER A 125 -37.60 -2.14 12.36
N GLY A 126 -37.46 -2.48 11.08
CA GLY A 126 -37.54 -1.56 9.94
C GLY A 126 -36.22 -0.86 9.59
N ALA A 127 -35.07 -1.32 10.09
CA ALA A 127 -33.76 -0.78 9.71
C ALA A 127 -33.45 -1.12 8.24
N GLN A 128 -32.79 -0.21 7.51
CA GLN A 128 -32.36 -0.46 6.12
C GLN A 128 -30.92 -1.00 6.02
N ALA A 129 -30.13 -0.86 7.10
CA ALA A 129 -28.84 -1.52 7.24
C ALA A 129 -28.46 -1.64 8.71
N VAL A 130 -27.45 -2.48 8.99
CA VAL A 130 -26.95 -2.70 10.34
C VAL A 130 -25.44 -2.53 10.39
N ILE A 131 -24.97 -1.70 11.32
CA ILE A 131 -23.57 -1.56 11.70
C ILE A 131 -23.37 -2.31 13.01
N VAL A 132 -22.50 -3.32 12.99
CA VAL A 132 -22.13 -4.08 14.19
C VAL A 132 -20.76 -3.59 14.67
N GLY A 133 -20.70 -3.02 15.87
CA GLY A 133 -19.45 -2.57 16.48
C GLY A 133 -18.91 -3.55 17.50
N ASP A 134 -17.61 -3.81 17.48
CA ASP A 134 -16.94 -4.54 18.55
C ASP A 134 -16.69 -3.64 19.76
N PRO A 135 -17.18 -3.96 20.97
CA PRO A 135 -16.90 -3.15 22.15
C PRO A 135 -15.49 -3.38 22.73
N ARG A 136 -14.79 -4.47 22.36
CA ARG A 136 -13.60 -4.95 23.07
C ARG A 136 -12.34 -5.02 22.21
N HIS A 137 -12.46 -5.44 20.95
CA HIS A 137 -11.32 -5.72 20.09
C HIS A 137 -11.21 -4.72 18.94
N ASP A 138 -9.98 -4.31 18.62
CA ASP A 138 -9.70 -3.40 17.52
C ASP A 138 -9.39 -4.14 16.20
N THR A 139 -9.98 -5.32 16.04
CA THR A 139 -9.78 -6.17 14.86
C THR A 139 -11.05 -6.22 14.05
N LEU A 140 -10.95 -5.92 12.76
CA LEU A 140 -12.06 -6.12 11.83
C LEU A 140 -12.30 -7.63 11.67
N VAL A 141 -13.56 -8.04 11.70
CA VAL A 141 -14.00 -9.43 11.53
C VAL A 141 -15.00 -9.51 10.38
N THR A 142 -14.91 -10.57 9.57
CA THR A 142 -15.95 -10.88 8.58
C THR A 142 -17.09 -11.59 9.28
N MET A 143 -18.28 -11.01 9.25
CA MET A 143 -19.47 -11.64 9.83
C MET A 143 -19.95 -12.79 8.94
N TYR A 144 -20.00 -13.99 9.50
CA TYR A 144 -20.52 -15.19 8.84
C TYR A 144 -21.89 -15.59 9.39
N ALA A 145 -22.66 -16.23 8.53
CA ALA A 145 -23.94 -16.81 8.88
C ALA A 145 -23.74 -18.19 9.53
N SER A 146 -24.11 -18.35 10.80
CA SER A 146 -24.12 -19.66 11.49
C SER A 146 -25.31 -20.57 11.10
N GLY A 147 -26.14 -20.18 10.12
CA GLY A 147 -27.36 -20.88 9.69
C GLY A 147 -27.96 -20.24 8.43
N GLY A 148 -29.22 -20.56 8.10
CA GLY A 148 -29.92 -19.99 6.93
C GLY A 148 -30.02 -18.47 6.97
N SER A 149 -29.68 -17.81 5.86
CA SER A 149 -29.64 -16.35 5.69
C SER A 149 -30.51 -15.81 4.56
N ILE A 150 -31.38 -16.67 4.00
CA ILE A 150 -32.24 -16.35 2.83
C ILE A 150 -33.23 -15.22 3.14
N ASP A 151 -33.60 -15.06 4.41
CA ASP A 151 -34.54 -14.06 4.90
C ASP A 151 -33.92 -12.67 5.13
N ILE A 152 -32.59 -12.55 5.02
CA ILE A 152 -31.88 -11.29 5.24
C ILE A 152 -31.88 -10.45 3.95
N THR A 153 -32.56 -9.31 3.99
CA THR A 153 -32.77 -8.40 2.85
C THR A 153 -32.08 -7.04 3.02
N ILE A 154 -31.42 -6.81 4.16
CA ILE A 154 -30.69 -5.57 4.44
C ILE A 154 -29.18 -5.81 4.51
N PRO A 155 -28.34 -4.91 3.96
CA PRO A 155 -26.89 -5.01 4.07
C PRO A 155 -26.42 -4.80 5.51
N SER A 156 -25.29 -5.41 5.85
CA SER A 156 -24.67 -5.23 7.16
C SER A 156 -23.15 -5.13 7.07
N VAL A 157 -22.58 -4.33 7.98
CA VAL A 157 -21.15 -4.03 8.05
C VAL A 157 -20.66 -4.12 9.49
N PHE A 158 -19.37 -4.39 9.65
CA PHE A 158 -18.69 -4.53 10.93
C PHE A 158 -17.62 -3.47 11.09
N ILE A 159 -17.54 -2.85 12.28
CA ILE A 159 -16.50 -1.87 12.64
C ILE A 159 -15.75 -2.30 13.90
N ALA A 160 -14.48 -1.93 13.97
CA ALA A 160 -13.60 -2.24 15.09
C ALA A 160 -13.89 -1.32 16.31
N ARG A 161 -13.33 -1.66 17.47
CA ARG A 161 -13.57 -0.91 18.72
C ARG A 161 -13.27 0.58 18.64
N THR A 162 -12.14 0.97 18.07
CA THR A 162 -11.76 2.39 17.95
C THR A 162 -12.84 3.18 17.21
N GLN A 163 -13.24 2.69 16.04
CA GLN A 163 -14.27 3.28 15.20
C GLN A 163 -15.65 3.26 15.84
N PHE A 164 -15.98 2.18 16.55
CA PHE A 164 -17.25 2.05 17.25
C PHE A 164 -17.39 3.09 18.36
N ASN A 165 -16.33 3.31 19.14
CA ASN A 165 -16.31 4.30 20.20
C ASN A 165 -16.30 5.72 19.63
N GLU A 166 -15.56 5.96 18.54
CA GLU A 166 -15.57 7.24 17.82
C GLU A 166 -16.98 7.57 17.29
N LEU A 167 -17.63 6.61 16.62
CA LEU A 167 -19.00 6.79 16.13
C LEU A 167 -19.96 7.10 17.28
N LYS A 168 -19.88 6.38 18.40
CA LYS A 168 -20.73 6.66 19.58
C LYS A 168 -20.48 8.05 20.18
N ALA A 169 -19.21 8.47 20.27
CA ALA A 169 -18.89 9.81 20.74
C ALA A 169 -19.49 10.88 19.83
N LEU A 170 -19.41 10.70 18.51
CA LEU A 170 -19.99 11.62 17.54
C LEU A 170 -21.53 11.66 17.61
N LEU A 171 -22.19 10.51 17.82
CA LEU A 171 -23.64 10.44 18.02
C LEU A 171 -24.11 11.15 19.31
N ALA A 172 -23.24 11.28 20.31
CA ALA A 172 -23.53 12.00 21.54
C ALA A 172 -23.28 13.52 21.42
N LEU A 173 -22.33 13.92 20.56
CA LEU A 173 -21.94 15.32 20.39
C LEU A 173 -22.77 16.07 19.33
N LEU A 174 -23.21 15.37 18.28
CA LEU A 174 -23.92 15.98 17.17
C LEU A 174 -25.43 16.11 17.44
N PRO A 175 -26.08 17.18 16.94
CA PRO A 175 -27.53 17.29 17.00
C PRO A 175 -28.16 16.13 16.20
N ARG A 176 -29.10 15.40 16.82
CA ARG A 176 -29.80 14.29 16.19
C ARG A 176 -30.82 14.80 15.16
N PRO A 177 -31.03 14.09 14.03
CA PRO A 177 -30.47 12.78 13.69
C PRO A 177 -29.14 12.86 12.89
N VAL A 178 -28.19 11.96 13.18
CA VAL A 178 -26.89 11.90 12.49
C VAL A 178 -26.99 11.01 11.25
N ARG A 179 -26.67 11.56 10.08
CA ARG A 179 -26.64 10.82 8.81
C ARG A 179 -25.27 10.23 8.53
N VAL A 180 -25.26 8.99 8.05
CA VAL A 180 -24.07 8.36 7.49
C VAL A 180 -24.37 7.78 6.11
N ARG A 181 -23.30 7.63 5.32
CA ARG A 181 -23.33 6.97 4.03
C ARG A 181 -22.38 5.78 4.05
N LEU A 182 -22.94 4.59 3.91
CA LEU A 182 -22.22 3.33 3.77
C LEU A 182 -21.77 3.19 2.31
N VAL A 183 -20.45 3.13 2.10
CA VAL A 183 -19.85 3.01 0.77
C VAL A 183 -19.12 1.69 0.68
N ARG A 184 -19.47 0.89 -0.34
CA ARG A 184 -18.73 -0.33 -0.65
C ARG A 184 -17.29 0.03 -1.01
N GLY A 185 -16.33 -0.64 -0.37
CA GLY A 185 -14.92 -0.50 -0.67
C GLY A 185 -14.68 -0.99 -2.08
N GLN A 186 -14.39 -0.05 -2.98
CA GLN A 186 -13.99 -0.36 -4.33
C GLN A 186 -12.55 -0.89 -4.26
N ILE A 187 -12.42 -2.21 -4.27
CA ILE A 187 -11.13 -2.91 -4.33
C ILE A 187 -10.38 -2.54 -5.63
N TYR A 188 -10.99 -1.86 -6.62
CA TYR A 188 -10.46 -1.82 -7.98
C TYR A 188 -9.86 -0.49 -8.46
N THR A 189 -10.00 0.62 -7.73
CA THR A 189 -9.59 1.94 -8.29
C THR A 189 -8.17 2.38 -7.94
N LEU A 190 -7.49 1.70 -7.01
CA LEU A 190 -6.11 2.03 -6.58
C LEU A 190 -5.08 0.89 -6.64
N PRO A 191 -5.41 -0.43 -6.63
CA PRO A 191 -4.36 -1.44 -6.64
C PRO A 191 -3.79 -1.73 -8.03
N LEU A 192 -4.49 -1.45 -9.15
CA LEU A 192 -3.90 -1.75 -10.46
C LEU A 192 -2.68 -0.88 -10.73
N THR A 193 -2.76 0.42 -10.48
CA THR A 193 -1.61 1.32 -10.68
C THR A 193 -0.48 1.02 -9.71
N ASP A 194 -0.79 0.75 -8.43
CA ASP A 194 0.22 0.44 -7.42
C ASP A 194 0.86 -0.95 -7.65
N VAL A 195 0.08 -1.95 -8.07
CA VAL A 195 0.59 -3.28 -8.44
C VAL A 195 1.44 -3.18 -9.71
N ILE A 196 1.00 -2.46 -10.74
CA ILE A 196 1.78 -2.25 -11.97
C ILE A 196 3.10 -1.53 -11.65
N LEU A 197 3.06 -0.51 -10.78
CA LEU A 197 4.25 0.23 -10.35
C LEU A 197 5.22 -0.69 -9.59
N VAL A 198 4.73 -1.47 -8.62
CA VAL A 198 5.61 -2.35 -7.83
C VAL A 198 6.13 -3.53 -8.66
N THR A 199 5.30 -4.15 -9.49
CA THR A 199 5.67 -5.35 -10.26
C THR A 199 6.51 -5.05 -11.50
N LEU A 200 6.28 -3.94 -12.21
CA LEU A 200 7.01 -3.63 -13.44
C LEU A 200 8.14 -2.61 -13.21
N LEU A 201 7.95 -1.59 -12.38
CA LEU A 201 8.95 -0.54 -12.19
C LEU A 201 10.11 -1.00 -11.29
N SER A 202 9.83 -1.81 -10.25
CA SER A 202 10.87 -2.25 -9.31
C SER A 202 11.94 -3.15 -9.97
N PRO A 203 11.59 -4.21 -10.74
CA PRO A 203 12.59 -5.06 -11.37
C PRO A 203 13.35 -4.33 -12.49
N THR A 204 12.70 -3.42 -13.21
CA THR A 204 13.35 -2.66 -14.29
C THR A 204 14.38 -1.67 -13.74
N VAL A 205 14.06 -0.97 -12.65
CA VAL A 205 15.01 -0.08 -11.96
C VAL A 205 16.17 -0.86 -11.35
N MET A 206 15.90 -2.00 -10.71
CA MET A 206 16.95 -2.86 -10.17
C MET A 206 17.89 -3.39 -11.26
N LEU A 207 17.34 -3.87 -12.38
CA LEU A 207 18.12 -4.38 -13.50
C LEU A 207 18.94 -3.27 -14.18
N ALA A 208 18.36 -2.08 -14.37
CA ALA A 208 19.06 -0.92 -14.91
C ALA A 208 20.24 -0.49 -14.01
N PHE A 209 20.04 -0.50 -12.70
CA PHE A 209 21.09 -0.19 -11.73
C PHE A 209 22.24 -1.21 -11.79
N VAL A 210 21.93 -2.51 -11.78
CA VAL A 210 22.94 -3.58 -11.92
C VAL A 210 23.68 -3.48 -13.26
N TYR A 211 22.95 -3.22 -14.36
CA TYR A 211 23.54 -3.03 -15.68
C TYR A 211 24.49 -1.82 -15.72
N LEU A 212 24.13 -0.71 -15.06
CA LEU A 212 24.95 0.49 -14.98
C LEU A 212 26.23 0.25 -14.16
N LEU A 213 26.14 -0.44 -13.02
CA LEU A 213 27.31 -0.85 -12.25
C LEU A 213 28.23 -1.80 -13.04
N TYR A 214 27.64 -2.75 -13.77
CA TYR A 214 28.38 -3.64 -14.66
C TYR A 214 29.10 -2.86 -15.77
N ARG A 215 28.42 -1.90 -16.43
CA ARG A 215 29.00 -1.00 -17.43
C ARG A 215 30.17 -0.21 -16.87
N ILE A 216 30.01 0.38 -15.67
CA ILE A 216 31.07 1.17 -15.02
C ILE A 216 32.27 0.29 -14.70
N ARG A 217 32.08 -0.87 -14.08
CA ARG A 217 33.17 -1.80 -13.78
C ARG A 217 33.89 -2.28 -15.03
N ARG A 218 33.14 -2.61 -16.09
CA ARG A 218 33.71 -3.02 -17.38
C ARG A 218 34.49 -1.89 -18.04
N TYR A 219 34.03 -0.66 -17.93
CA TYR A 219 34.74 0.51 -18.44
C TYR A 219 36.03 0.78 -17.64
N GLN A 220 35.96 0.71 -16.31
CA GLN A 220 37.12 0.86 -15.43
C GLN A 220 38.16 -0.23 -15.66
N GLN A 221 37.73 -1.48 -15.85
CA GLN A 221 38.64 -2.60 -16.10
C GLN A 221 39.39 -2.42 -17.42
N ARG A 222 38.69 -2.04 -18.51
CA ARG A 222 39.37 -1.70 -19.77
C ARG A 222 40.39 -0.57 -19.63
N ARG A 223 40.13 0.42 -18.77
CA ARG A 223 41.10 1.48 -18.48
C ARG A 223 42.30 1.01 -17.65
N ARG A 224 42.14 -0.04 -16.83
CA ARG A 224 43.24 -0.64 -16.06
C ARG A 224 44.14 -1.52 -16.92
N ASP A 225 43.58 -2.16 -17.95
CA ASP A 225 44.35 -2.98 -18.89
C ASP A 225 45.19 -2.13 -19.86
N LEU A 226 44.93 -0.81 -19.92
CA LEU A 226 45.71 0.13 -20.72
C LEU A 226 46.85 0.71 -19.88
N ALA A 227 48.08 0.58 -20.38
CA ALA A 227 49.24 1.23 -19.76
C ALA A 227 49.05 2.75 -19.75
N PRO A 228 49.29 3.44 -18.61
CA PRO A 228 49.17 4.88 -18.54
C PRO A 228 50.19 5.55 -19.46
N VAL A 229 49.76 6.62 -20.14
CA VAL A 229 50.56 7.34 -21.15
C VAL A 229 51.93 7.77 -20.60
N GLU A 230 51.98 8.11 -19.31
CA GLU A 230 53.20 8.53 -18.63
C GLU A 230 54.24 7.41 -18.49
N VAL A 231 53.80 6.16 -18.28
CA VAL A 231 54.70 4.99 -18.25
C VAL A 231 55.21 4.69 -19.65
N VAL A 232 54.33 4.73 -20.66
CA VAL A 232 54.72 4.51 -22.08
C VAL A 232 55.69 5.59 -22.56
N ALA A 233 55.50 6.84 -22.12
CA ALA A 233 56.39 7.95 -22.48
C ALA A 233 57.76 7.88 -21.78
N SER A 234 57.87 7.17 -20.65
CA SER A 234 59.11 6.99 -19.89
C SER A 234 59.97 5.81 -20.38
N LEU A 235 59.52 5.05 -21.38
CA LEU A 235 60.28 3.93 -21.92
C LEU A 235 61.58 4.42 -22.58
N PRO A 236 62.71 3.71 -22.35
CA PRO A 236 63.99 4.11 -22.92
C PRO A 236 63.97 3.96 -24.44
N THR A 237 64.46 4.97 -25.15
CA THR A 237 64.62 4.95 -26.61
C THR A 237 65.98 4.41 -27.02
N LYS A 238 66.04 3.66 -28.12
CA LYS A 238 67.29 3.23 -28.78
C LYS A 238 67.22 3.54 -30.27
N THR A 239 68.29 4.09 -30.83
CA THR A 239 68.42 4.27 -32.29
C THR A 239 68.81 2.95 -32.96
N PHE A 240 68.07 2.53 -33.98
CA PHE A 240 68.36 1.33 -34.76
C PHE A 240 69.40 1.59 -35.84
N PHE A 241 70.29 0.61 -36.04
CA PHE A 241 71.24 0.60 -37.14
C PHE A 241 71.39 -0.84 -37.63
N VAL A 242 71.17 -1.07 -38.92
CA VAL A 242 71.20 -2.39 -39.55
C VAL A 242 72.54 -3.08 -39.33
N VAL A 243 73.63 -2.31 -39.32
CA VAL A 243 75.01 -2.81 -39.15
C VAL A 243 75.30 -3.30 -37.72
N LYS A 244 74.58 -2.79 -36.70
CA LYS A 244 74.80 -3.12 -35.28
C LYS A 244 73.82 -4.16 -34.74
N ARG A 245 73.05 -4.80 -35.62
CA ARG A 245 72.00 -5.77 -35.28
C ARG A 245 72.58 -7.00 -34.60
N LEU A 246 72.02 -7.39 -33.45
CA LEU A 246 72.32 -8.69 -32.85
C LEU A 246 71.56 -9.82 -33.58
N PRO A 247 72.10 -11.05 -33.66
CA PRO A 247 71.50 -12.15 -34.42
C PRO A 247 70.10 -12.60 -33.95
N ASN A 248 69.63 -12.16 -32.77
CA ASN A 248 68.30 -12.45 -32.22
C ASN A 248 67.37 -11.21 -32.15
N GLU A 249 67.77 -10.08 -32.72
CA GLU A 249 66.97 -8.84 -32.72
C GLU A 249 66.04 -8.80 -33.95
N PRO A 250 64.72 -8.58 -33.78
CA PRO A 250 63.76 -8.55 -34.89
C PRO A 250 64.01 -7.35 -35.81
N ASP A 251 63.72 -7.49 -37.10
CA ASP A 251 63.98 -6.50 -38.15
C ASP A 251 62.75 -5.75 -38.67
N GLU A 252 61.61 -6.00 -38.05
CA GLU A 252 60.33 -5.39 -38.39
C GLU A 252 59.59 -4.93 -37.11
N CYS A 253 58.80 -3.88 -37.23
CA CYS A 253 57.98 -3.38 -36.14
C CYS A 253 56.82 -4.32 -35.83
N VAL A 254 56.76 -4.83 -34.59
CA VAL A 254 55.70 -5.77 -34.15
C VAL A 254 54.31 -5.11 -34.09
N ILE A 255 54.23 -3.78 -34.21
CA ILE A 255 52.98 -3.02 -34.15
C ILE A 255 52.46 -2.67 -35.55
N CYS A 256 53.31 -2.05 -36.39
CA CYS A 256 52.93 -1.59 -37.74
C CYS A 256 53.39 -2.50 -38.88
N LEU A 257 54.21 -3.51 -38.60
CA LEU A 257 54.72 -4.47 -39.59
C LEU A 257 55.54 -3.81 -40.71
N ASP A 258 56.22 -2.71 -40.39
CA ASP A 258 57.14 -2.03 -41.28
C ASP A 258 58.58 -2.41 -40.94
N GLU A 259 59.44 -2.57 -41.97
CA GLU A 259 60.87 -2.85 -41.81
C GLU A 259 61.60 -1.65 -41.18
N TYR A 260 62.54 -1.90 -40.26
CA TYR A 260 63.32 -0.83 -39.63
C TYR A 260 64.41 -0.27 -40.55
N VAL A 261 64.51 1.06 -40.60
CA VAL A 261 65.51 1.81 -41.36
C VAL A 261 66.60 2.34 -40.41
N ASP A 262 67.79 2.62 -40.94
CA ASP A 262 68.85 3.27 -40.17
C ASP A 262 68.36 4.62 -39.61
N GLU A 263 68.74 4.90 -38.36
CA GLU A 263 68.34 6.09 -37.57
C GLU A 263 66.91 6.09 -37.02
N ASP A 264 66.17 4.99 -37.14
CA ASP A 264 64.86 4.86 -36.49
C ASP A 264 64.99 4.84 -34.95
N GLU A 265 64.14 5.62 -34.27
CA GLU A 265 64.03 5.61 -32.80
C GLU A 265 63.04 4.54 -32.33
N LEU A 266 63.55 3.46 -31.76
CA LEU A 266 62.75 2.36 -31.19
C LEU A 266 62.40 2.64 -29.73
N ARG A 267 61.17 2.29 -29.33
CA ARG A 267 60.61 2.40 -27.97
C ARG A 267 60.00 1.10 -27.48
#